data_AF-A0A1H7X575-F1
#
_entry.id   AF-A0A1H7X575-F1
#
_cell.length_a   1.000
_cell.length_b   1.000
_cell.length_c   1.000
_cell.angle_alpha   90.00
_cell.angle_beta   90.00
_cell.angle_gamma   90.00
#
_symmetry.space_group_name_H-M   'P 1'
#
loop_
_entity.id
_entity.type
_entity.pdbx_description
1 polymer ?
#
loop_
_entity_poly.entity_id
_entity_poly.type
_entity_poly.pdbx_seq_one_letter_code
_entity_poly.pdbx_strand_id
1 'polypeptide(L)'
;MIYTLKYPSHAIERVNQVVFEFLRNSIPVCAYSRNLFPEWFRDVMANSKAQAGNKSFEDKFIDLHTEYQKLTPANRQLLFDEFEAGLDIKSLCDEKTKAVILSENYTADLHAALKTVLKDHFYGTALGTNKTIQDKLGTTLRNHYTSFKTLNDSGRVCPFCGLHEYALLEGEAKDDYDHWLYKSKYPIYAVNFSNLVPMCDKCNQGGVKGTADVLHNDDGTRRESFYPYESNQGVRLSVNNFSDVGSLSDEEKEKYPYGYYKLDVVQQDPTEAEKVETWKSVFKIETRFNSYLSSHNKQVKDDFHEDYLPDHAEFVLSNDITNLRAIVSAFKNQLGNPKRKTGVVINKAYLDFICAPGNEHMLYTFCNINLAQAI
;
A
#
# COMPACT_ATOMS: atom_id res chain seq x y z
N MET A 1 5.69 -8.46 -1.07
CA MET A 1 4.80 -7.75 -2.04
C MET A 1 5.37 -7.91 -3.45
N ILE A 2 4.92 -7.23 -4.52
CA ILE A 2 5.47 -7.52 -5.87
C ILE A 2 6.92 -7.07 -6.00
N TYR A 3 7.26 -5.90 -5.46
CA TYR A 3 8.64 -5.40 -5.37
C TYR A 3 8.75 -4.32 -4.29
N THR A 4 9.96 -4.05 -3.79
CA THR A 4 10.21 -3.06 -2.73
C THR A 4 10.26 -1.60 -3.23
N LEU A 5 9.70 -0.68 -2.43
CA LEU A 5 9.91 0.77 -2.60
C LEU A 5 11.14 1.24 -1.82
N LYS A 6 11.79 2.30 -2.30
CA LYS A 6 12.86 2.97 -1.58
C LYS A 6 12.31 4.13 -0.76
N TYR A 7 12.75 4.25 0.48
CA TYR A 7 12.35 5.35 1.38
C TYR A 7 12.99 6.68 0.94
N PRO A 8 12.20 7.72 0.66
CA PRO A 8 12.72 9.00 0.19
C PRO A 8 13.04 9.94 1.36
N SER A 9 14.22 9.79 1.97
CA SER A 9 14.61 10.68 3.06
C SER A 9 14.60 12.15 2.63
N HIS A 10 13.98 13.02 3.44
CA HIS A 10 13.61 14.38 3.02
C HIS A 10 13.35 15.31 4.22
N ALA A 11 13.67 16.60 4.06
CA ALA A 11 13.61 17.60 5.15
C ALA A 11 12.23 17.77 5.82
N ILE A 12 11.15 17.42 5.13
CA ILE A 12 9.78 17.51 5.67
C ILE A 12 9.59 16.60 6.89
N GLU A 13 10.34 15.51 7.00
CA GLU A 13 10.25 14.55 8.12
C GLU A 13 10.55 15.19 9.48
N ARG A 14 11.19 16.37 9.49
CA ARG A 14 11.40 17.17 10.70
C ARG A 14 10.10 17.46 11.45
N VAL A 15 8.93 17.39 10.81
CA VAL A 15 7.64 17.52 11.51
C VAL A 15 7.39 16.41 12.53
N ASN A 16 8.04 15.24 12.41
CA ASN A 16 7.98 14.17 13.42
C ASN A 16 8.46 14.67 14.80
N GLN A 17 9.45 15.56 14.82
CA GLN A 17 9.97 16.21 16.03
C GLN A 17 8.89 16.96 16.81
N VAL A 18 7.90 17.54 16.11
CA VAL A 18 6.85 18.36 16.72
C VAL A 18 6.02 17.53 17.70
N VAL A 19 5.51 16.39 17.25
CA VAL A 19 4.67 15.51 18.08
C VAL A 19 5.51 14.88 19.18
N PHE A 20 6.72 14.45 18.84
CA PHE A 20 7.66 13.86 19.78
C PHE A 20 7.97 14.80 20.95
N GLU A 21 8.44 16.02 20.68
CA GLU A 21 8.76 16.96 21.75
C GLU A 21 7.53 17.42 22.50
N PHE A 22 6.40 17.64 21.82
CA PHE A 22 5.17 18.05 22.48
C PHE A 22 4.72 17.02 23.52
N LEU A 23 4.66 15.73 23.16
CA LEU A 23 4.27 14.67 24.09
C LEU A 23 5.30 14.51 25.21
N ARG A 24 6.60 14.44 24.87
CA ARG A 24 7.70 14.30 25.84
C ARG A 24 7.70 15.40 26.88
N ASN A 25 7.62 16.65 26.43
CA ASN A 25 7.66 17.82 27.30
C ASN A 25 6.37 17.97 28.11
N SER A 26 5.29 17.29 27.72
CA SER A 26 4.00 17.26 28.43
C SER A 26 3.88 16.09 29.43
N ILE A 27 4.93 15.28 29.66
CA ILE A 27 4.91 14.19 30.65
C ILE A 27 4.77 14.70 32.09
N PRO A 28 5.48 15.77 32.53
CA PRO A 28 5.29 16.34 33.87
C PRO A 28 3.93 17.04 34.00
N VAL A 29 3.46 17.23 35.23
CA VAL A 29 2.30 18.11 35.49
C VAL A 29 2.69 19.53 35.11
N CYS A 30 2.05 20.07 34.07
CA CYS A 30 2.35 21.41 33.56
C CYS A 30 1.12 22.08 32.96
N ALA A 31 1.14 23.40 32.91
CA ALA A 31 0.23 24.17 32.07
C ALA A 31 0.70 24.12 30.60
N TYR A 32 -0.24 24.24 29.67
CA TYR A 32 0.11 24.37 28.26
C TYR A 32 1.03 25.59 28.04
N SER A 33 2.05 25.41 27.21
CA SER A 33 2.92 26.49 26.74
C SER A 33 3.50 26.15 25.38
N ARG A 34 3.79 27.17 24.56
CA ARG A 34 4.50 26.97 23.28
C ARG A 34 5.91 26.40 23.48
N ASN A 35 6.48 26.49 24.67
CA ASN A 35 7.77 25.88 25.00
C ASN A 35 7.74 24.35 24.99
N LEU A 36 6.54 23.74 24.97
CA LEU A 36 6.37 22.30 24.78
C LEU A 36 6.77 21.85 23.36
N PHE A 37 6.78 22.77 22.39
CA PHE A 37 7.16 22.52 21.00
C PHE A 37 8.64 22.85 20.71
N PRO A 38 9.23 22.26 19.65
CA PRO A 38 10.54 22.67 19.17
C PRO A 38 10.52 24.14 18.75
N GLU A 39 11.62 24.84 18.98
CA GLU A 39 11.73 26.30 18.79
C GLU A 39 11.23 26.76 17.42
N TRP A 40 11.61 26.04 16.35
CA TRP A 40 11.25 26.37 14.97
C TRP A 40 9.74 26.33 14.69
N PHE A 41 8.97 25.59 15.50
CA PHE A 41 7.53 25.40 15.34
C PHE A 41 6.69 26.33 16.23
N ARG A 42 7.30 27.03 17.18
CA ARG A 42 6.58 27.93 18.10
C ARG A 42 5.88 29.07 17.36
N ASP A 43 6.53 29.59 16.33
CA ASP A 43 5.95 30.61 15.45
C ASP A 43 4.74 30.10 14.67
N VAL A 44 4.69 28.81 14.35
CA VAL A 44 3.53 28.20 13.67
C VAL A 44 2.32 28.24 14.60
N MET A 45 2.50 27.92 15.87
CA MET A 45 1.44 28.01 16.89
C MET A 45 1.01 29.45 17.13
N ALA A 46 1.98 30.35 17.32
CA ALA A 46 1.72 31.76 17.60
C ALA A 46 0.94 32.47 16.48
N ASN A 47 1.14 32.05 15.23
CA ASN A 47 0.45 32.61 14.07
C ASN A 47 -0.83 31.85 13.70
N SER A 48 -1.19 30.79 14.43
CA SER A 48 -2.41 30.03 14.14
C SER A 48 -3.64 30.81 14.61
N LYS A 49 -4.53 31.15 13.68
CA LYS A 49 -5.76 31.87 13.96
C LYS A 49 -6.97 30.96 13.78
N ALA A 50 -7.92 31.04 14.70
CA ALA A 50 -9.23 30.41 14.53
C ALA A 50 -9.92 31.01 13.30
N GLN A 51 -10.67 30.20 12.57
CA GLN A 51 -11.40 30.64 11.37
C GLN A 51 -12.83 30.11 11.40
N ALA A 52 -13.80 31.00 11.19
CA ALA A 52 -15.22 30.65 11.01
C ALA A 52 -15.78 29.70 12.09
N GLY A 53 -15.45 29.94 13.36
CA GLY A 53 -15.91 29.11 14.49
C GLY A 53 -15.11 27.82 14.73
N ASN A 54 -14.15 27.47 13.86
CA ASN A 54 -13.24 26.36 14.09
C ASN A 54 -12.06 26.78 14.97
N LYS A 55 -11.73 25.90 15.94
CA LYS A 55 -10.52 26.00 16.77
C LYS A 55 -9.27 26.19 15.91
N SER A 56 -8.37 27.06 16.34
CA SER A 56 -7.07 27.28 15.69
C SER A 56 -6.20 26.03 15.71
N PHE A 57 -4.99 26.09 15.15
CA PHE A 57 -4.06 24.96 15.26
C PHE A 57 -3.59 24.79 16.70
N GLU A 58 -3.25 25.90 17.35
CA GLU A 58 -2.88 25.94 18.77
C GLU A 58 -4.00 25.45 19.68
N ASP A 59 -5.25 25.89 19.47
CA ASP A 59 -6.39 25.44 20.29
C ASP A 59 -6.58 23.92 20.26
N LYS A 60 -6.36 23.27 19.10
CA LYS A 60 -6.45 21.81 18.98
C LYS A 60 -5.32 21.09 19.73
N PHE A 61 -4.13 21.70 19.82
CA PHE A 61 -3.07 21.19 20.68
C PHE A 61 -3.32 21.46 22.17
N ILE A 62 -3.99 22.57 22.51
CA ILE A 62 -4.45 22.84 23.87
C ILE A 62 -5.45 21.77 24.32
N ASP A 63 -6.38 21.37 23.45
CA ASP A 63 -7.31 20.27 23.72
C ASP A 63 -6.55 18.96 23.95
N LEU A 64 -5.61 18.61 23.06
CA LEU A 64 -4.77 17.43 23.22
C LEU A 64 -4.00 17.45 24.54
N HIS A 65 -3.37 18.58 24.87
CA HIS A 65 -2.65 18.74 26.14
C HIS A 65 -3.59 18.53 27.33
N THR A 66 -4.80 19.11 27.28
CA THR A 66 -5.79 18.99 28.35
C THR A 66 -6.16 17.53 28.60
N GLU A 67 -6.46 16.78 27.55
CA GLU A 67 -6.77 15.35 27.66
C GLU A 67 -5.56 14.53 28.12
N TYR A 68 -4.37 14.83 27.61
CA TYR A 68 -3.13 14.15 28.01
C TYR A 68 -2.79 14.38 29.48
N GLN A 69 -2.99 15.60 30.02
CA GLN A 69 -2.76 15.92 31.44
C GLN A 69 -3.76 15.26 32.40
N LYS A 70 -4.90 14.74 31.92
CA LYS A 70 -5.82 13.93 32.76
C LYS A 70 -5.19 12.59 33.17
N LEU A 71 -4.22 12.10 32.41
CA LEU A 71 -3.44 10.92 32.76
C LEU A 71 -2.44 11.24 33.87
N THR A 72 -2.19 10.25 34.73
CA THR A 72 -1.09 10.35 35.71
C THR A 72 0.26 10.51 34.98
N PRO A 73 1.27 11.16 35.59
CA PRO A 73 2.60 11.27 34.98
C PRO A 73 3.18 9.90 34.57
N ALA A 74 2.93 8.85 35.37
CA ALA A 74 3.36 7.48 35.05
C ALA A 74 2.68 6.94 33.78
N ASN A 75 1.37 7.14 33.62
CA ASN A 75 0.65 6.70 32.41
C ASN A 75 1.05 7.53 31.18
N ARG A 76 1.40 8.81 31.35
CA ARG A 76 1.95 9.64 30.28
C ARG A 76 3.31 9.16 29.82
N GLN A 77 4.19 8.81 30.76
CA GLN A 77 5.49 8.22 30.45
C GLN A 77 5.30 6.90 29.69
N LEU A 78 4.45 5.99 30.18
CA LEU A 78 4.15 4.74 29.48
C LEU A 78 3.65 4.97 28.05
N LEU A 79 2.68 5.88 27.87
CA LEU A 79 2.17 6.20 26.53
C LEU A 79 3.25 6.82 25.63
N PHE A 80 4.12 7.66 26.19
CA PHE A 80 5.23 8.24 25.43
C PHE A 80 6.26 7.19 25.02
N ASP A 81 6.61 6.27 25.91
CA ASP A 81 7.57 5.19 25.64
C ASP A 81 7.03 4.25 24.54
N GLU A 82 5.73 3.90 24.59
CA GLU A 82 5.08 3.13 23.53
C GLU A 82 5.05 3.90 22.20
N PHE A 83 4.85 5.22 22.24
CA PHE A 83 4.81 6.08 21.06
C PHE A 83 6.19 6.17 20.41
N GLU A 84 7.23 6.44 21.22
CA GLU A 84 8.62 6.50 20.79
C GLU A 84 9.05 5.17 20.16
N ALA A 85 8.75 4.06 20.83
CA ALA A 85 9.02 2.73 20.29
C ALA A 85 8.29 2.49 18.95
N GLY A 86 7.05 2.99 18.82
CA GLY A 86 6.23 2.85 17.62
C GLY A 86 6.53 3.83 16.48
N LEU A 87 7.44 4.80 16.68
CA LEU A 87 7.93 5.63 15.57
C LEU A 87 8.66 4.79 14.51
N ASP A 88 9.26 3.68 14.95
CA ASP A 88 9.78 2.64 14.07
C ASP A 88 8.64 1.71 13.60
N ILE A 89 7.94 2.17 12.57
CA ILE A 89 6.82 1.46 11.92
C ILE A 89 7.26 0.09 11.39
N LYS A 90 8.50 -0.04 10.91
CA LYS A 90 9.04 -1.30 10.41
C LYS A 90 9.02 -2.36 11.51
N SER A 91 9.59 -2.05 12.66
CA SER A 91 9.61 -2.99 13.78
C SER A 91 8.20 -3.32 14.29
N LEU A 92 7.21 -2.41 14.19
CA LEU A 92 5.82 -2.77 14.47
C LEU A 92 5.25 -3.82 13.51
N CYS A 93 5.67 -3.78 12.24
CA CYS A 93 5.27 -4.74 11.21
C CYS A 93 5.92 -6.12 11.40
N ASP A 94 7.13 -6.16 11.96
CA ASP A 94 7.92 -7.39 12.10
C ASP A 94 7.75 -8.06 13.48
N GLU A 95 7.63 -7.28 14.55
CA GLU A 95 7.68 -7.78 15.91
C GLU A 95 6.28 -7.81 16.54
N LYS A 96 5.64 -8.99 16.53
CA LYS A 96 4.31 -9.20 17.14
C LYS A 96 4.27 -8.93 18.65
N THR A 97 5.42 -8.95 19.34
CA THR A 97 5.53 -8.65 20.77
C THR A 97 5.66 -7.16 21.08
N LYS A 98 5.98 -6.34 20.08
CA LYS A 98 6.17 -4.90 20.29
C LYS A 98 4.84 -4.24 20.59
N ALA A 99 4.76 -3.46 21.66
CA ALA A 99 3.54 -2.76 22.03
C ALA A 99 3.11 -1.82 20.90
N VAL A 100 1.83 -1.86 20.56
CA VAL A 100 1.21 -0.94 19.60
C VAL A 100 0.20 -0.12 20.37
N ILE A 101 0.35 1.20 20.34
CA ILE A 101 -0.66 2.12 20.87
C ILE A 101 -1.97 1.89 20.11
N LEU A 102 -2.96 1.31 20.79
CA LEU A 102 -4.30 1.11 20.25
C LEU A 102 -5.24 2.20 20.76
N SER A 103 -6.23 2.56 19.94
CA SER A 103 -7.27 3.52 20.30
C SER A 103 -8.00 3.23 21.61
N GLU A 104 -8.03 1.96 22.04
CA GLU A 104 -8.59 1.52 23.32
C GLU A 104 -7.66 1.69 24.53
N ASN A 105 -6.37 1.93 24.33
CA ASN A 105 -5.38 2.04 25.42
C ASN A 105 -5.28 3.47 26.00
N TYR A 106 -5.98 4.44 25.40
CA TYR A 106 -6.15 5.80 25.92
C TYR A 106 -7.63 6.19 25.88
N THR A 107 -8.02 7.18 26.69
CA THR A 107 -9.45 7.57 26.80
C THR A 107 -10.02 7.95 25.43
N ALA A 108 -11.32 7.71 25.24
CA ALA A 108 -12.01 8.08 24.00
C ALA A 108 -11.82 9.58 23.66
N ASP A 109 -11.77 10.43 24.69
CA ASP A 109 -11.53 11.87 24.54
C ASP A 109 -10.10 12.18 24.08
N LEU A 110 -9.07 11.52 24.65
CA LEU A 110 -7.69 11.65 24.18
C LEU A 110 -7.54 11.16 22.73
N HIS A 111 -8.24 10.09 22.36
CA HIS A 111 -8.26 9.61 20.96
C HIS A 111 -8.92 10.59 20.01
N ALA A 112 -10.05 11.17 20.41
CA ALA A 112 -10.71 12.21 19.64
C ALA A 112 -9.82 13.45 19.45
N ALA A 113 -9.08 13.86 20.50
CA ALA A 113 -8.13 14.97 20.43
C ALA A 113 -6.96 14.68 19.48
N LEU A 114 -6.35 13.49 19.57
CA LEU A 114 -5.29 13.03 18.66
C LEU A 114 -5.77 13.00 17.20
N LYS A 115 -6.96 12.45 16.92
CA LYS A 115 -7.54 12.43 15.56
C LYS A 115 -7.74 13.85 15.04
N THR A 116 -8.31 14.71 15.86
CA THR A 116 -8.61 16.10 15.50
C THR A 116 -7.35 16.88 15.15
N VAL A 117 -6.31 16.82 16.00
CA VAL A 117 -5.10 17.62 15.79
C VAL A 117 -4.11 16.98 14.83
N LEU A 118 -3.85 15.67 14.90
CA LEU A 118 -2.80 15.02 14.10
C LEU A 118 -3.30 14.54 12.75
N LYS A 119 -4.41 13.80 12.72
CA LYS A 119 -4.99 13.25 11.48
C LYS A 119 -5.67 14.34 10.65
N ASP A 120 -6.64 15.04 11.25
CA ASP A 120 -7.54 15.92 10.50
C ASP A 120 -6.89 17.27 10.22
N HIS A 121 -6.26 17.90 11.23
CA HIS A 121 -5.63 19.20 11.04
C HIS A 121 -4.18 19.13 10.57
N PHE A 122 -3.26 18.53 11.34
CA PHE A 122 -1.83 18.62 11.05
C PHE A 122 -1.50 17.95 9.71
N TYR A 123 -1.81 16.64 9.57
CA TYR A 123 -1.65 15.93 8.31
C TYR A 123 -2.65 16.44 7.25
N GLY A 124 -3.94 16.40 7.57
CA GLY A 124 -5.02 16.60 6.60
C GLY A 124 -5.15 18.02 6.05
N THR A 125 -4.50 19.01 6.66
CA THR A 125 -4.56 20.40 6.19
C THR A 125 -3.21 21.12 6.33
N ALA A 126 -2.64 21.21 7.53
CA ALA A 126 -1.53 22.11 7.82
C ALA A 126 -0.26 21.78 7.02
N LEU A 127 0.10 20.51 6.83
CA LEU A 127 1.25 20.13 6.00
C LEU A 127 1.10 20.57 4.54
N GLY A 128 -0.13 20.60 4.02
CA GLY A 128 -0.42 21.00 2.64
C GLY A 128 -0.54 22.51 2.44
N THR A 129 -0.99 23.25 3.46
CA THR A 129 -1.46 24.64 3.27
C THR A 129 -0.77 25.68 4.17
N ASN A 130 -0.12 25.28 5.27
CA ASN A 130 0.47 26.25 6.20
C ASN A 130 1.83 26.75 5.68
N LYS A 131 1.84 28.01 5.20
CA LYS A 131 3.05 28.64 4.64
C LYS A 131 4.20 28.75 5.63
N THR A 132 3.93 29.02 6.90
CA THR A 132 4.96 29.10 7.95
C THR A 132 5.67 27.76 8.14
N ILE A 133 4.92 26.64 8.11
CA ILE A 133 5.52 25.30 8.15
C ILE A 133 6.42 25.09 6.93
N GLN A 134 5.92 25.39 5.73
CA GLN A 134 6.67 25.21 4.49
C GLN A 134 7.94 26.07 4.45
N ASP A 135 7.88 27.31 4.94
CA ASP A 135 9.02 28.23 5.00
C ASP A 135 10.08 27.76 5.99
N LYS A 136 9.68 27.32 7.19
CA LYS A 136 10.62 26.81 8.20
C LYS A 136 11.27 25.49 7.79
N LEU A 137 10.59 24.69 6.96
CA LEU A 137 11.12 23.42 6.43
C LEU A 137 11.86 23.59 5.10
N GLY A 138 11.67 24.71 4.40
CA GLY A 138 12.20 24.94 3.05
C GLY A 138 11.65 23.96 2.00
N THR A 139 10.51 23.32 2.27
CA THR A 139 9.98 22.25 1.42
C THR A 139 8.48 22.02 1.62
N THR A 140 7.88 21.17 0.79
CA THR A 140 6.45 20.84 0.80
C THR A 140 6.21 19.34 0.65
N LEU A 141 4.97 18.90 0.94
CA LEU A 141 4.56 17.51 0.67
C LEU A 141 4.65 17.17 -0.83
N ARG A 142 4.51 18.17 -1.72
CA ARG A 142 4.75 18.01 -3.16
C ARG A 142 6.22 17.69 -3.45
N ASN A 143 7.17 18.38 -2.81
CA ASN A 143 8.60 18.11 -3.00
C ASN A 143 8.99 16.72 -2.49
N HIS A 144 8.42 16.29 -1.36
CA HIS A 144 8.60 14.92 -0.86
C HIS A 144 8.08 13.89 -1.88
N TYR A 145 6.89 14.11 -2.45
CA TYR A 145 6.33 13.23 -3.48
C TYR A 145 7.18 13.19 -4.75
N THR A 146 7.72 14.33 -5.19
CA THR A 146 8.66 14.38 -6.30
C THR A 146 9.94 13.60 -5.99
N SER A 147 10.45 13.68 -4.76
CA SER A 147 11.64 12.92 -4.32
C SER A 147 11.37 11.42 -4.30
N PHE A 148 10.19 11.01 -3.79
CA PHE A 148 9.71 9.62 -3.87
C PHE A 148 9.70 9.13 -5.31
N LYS A 149 9.06 9.88 -6.22
CA LYS A 149 8.98 9.53 -7.63
C LYS A 149 10.36 9.38 -8.25
N THR A 150 11.24 10.36 -8.05
CA THR A 150 12.61 10.34 -8.60
C THR A 150 13.40 9.13 -8.10
N LEU A 151 13.30 8.82 -6.81
CA LEU A 151 14.00 7.69 -6.21
C LEU A 151 13.44 6.32 -6.67
N ASN A 152 12.14 6.26 -6.93
CA ASN A 152 11.43 5.06 -7.35
C ASN A 152 11.13 5.02 -8.86
N ASP A 153 11.71 5.92 -9.66
CA ASP A 153 11.49 6.09 -11.12
C ASP A 153 11.95 4.87 -11.97
N SER A 154 12.32 3.77 -11.30
CA SER A 154 12.39 2.44 -11.90
C SER A 154 11.02 1.75 -12.04
N GLY A 155 9.96 2.28 -11.40
CA GLY A 155 8.63 1.68 -11.40
C GLY A 155 7.49 2.69 -11.54
N ARG A 156 6.65 2.47 -12.57
CA ARG A 156 5.39 3.17 -12.80
C ARG A 156 4.19 2.41 -12.24
N VAL A 157 4.33 1.10 -12.08
CA VAL A 157 3.26 0.20 -11.64
C VAL A 157 3.24 0.08 -10.13
N CYS A 158 2.09 0.23 -9.49
CA CYS A 158 1.91 0.07 -8.04
C CYS A 158 2.45 -1.30 -7.54
N PRO A 159 3.41 -1.34 -6.60
CA PRO A 159 4.03 -2.59 -6.10
C PRO A 159 3.08 -3.45 -5.24
N PHE A 160 1.98 -2.85 -4.76
CA PHE A 160 1.01 -3.55 -3.92
C PHE A 160 0.09 -4.44 -4.73
N CYS A 161 -0.31 -4.02 -5.94
CA CYS A 161 -1.21 -4.81 -6.78
C CYS A 161 -0.61 -5.23 -8.12
N GLY A 162 0.33 -4.49 -8.70
CA GLY A 162 0.85 -4.80 -10.04
C GLY A 162 -0.13 -4.52 -11.17
N LEU A 163 -1.34 -4.04 -10.86
CA LEU A 163 -2.46 -3.89 -11.79
C LEU A 163 -2.67 -2.46 -12.30
N HIS A 164 -2.17 -1.48 -11.56
CA HIS A 164 -2.41 -0.06 -11.83
C HIS A 164 -1.09 0.69 -11.80
N GLU A 165 -0.97 1.70 -12.63
CA GLU A 165 0.12 2.65 -12.56
C GLU A 165 -0.15 3.70 -11.47
N TYR A 166 0.93 4.33 -10.99
CA TYR A 166 0.83 5.59 -10.27
C TYR A 166 0.36 6.69 -11.23
N ALA A 167 -0.37 7.67 -10.73
CA ALA A 167 -0.63 8.91 -11.46
C ALA A 167 0.70 9.67 -11.63
N LEU A 168 1.27 9.58 -12.84
CA LEU A 168 2.59 10.09 -13.16
C LEU A 168 2.58 11.40 -13.96
N LEU A 169 1.47 11.74 -14.62
CA LEU A 169 1.43 12.89 -15.52
C LEU A 169 1.24 14.21 -14.75
N GLU A 170 1.88 15.26 -15.24
CA GLU A 170 1.65 16.62 -14.75
C GLU A 170 0.25 17.09 -15.16
N GLY A 171 -0.52 17.61 -14.19
CA GLY A 171 -1.93 17.99 -14.39
C GLY A 171 -2.95 16.95 -13.92
N GLU A 172 -2.52 15.72 -13.66
CA GLU A 172 -3.37 14.71 -12.99
C GLU A 172 -3.40 14.93 -11.47
N ALA A 173 -4.51 14.53 -10.86
CA ALA A 173 -4.55 14.37 -9.42
C ALA A 173 -3.45 13.37 -9.01
N LYS A 174 -2.61 13.75 -8.06
CA LYS A 174 -1.56 12.86 -7.54
C LYS A 174 -2.23 11.73 -6.78
N ASP A 175 -1.59 10.56 -6.77
CA ASP A 175 -1.95 9.54 -5.80
C ASP A 175 -1.81 10.09 -4.38
N ASP A 176 -2.82 9.83 -3.57
CA ASP A 176 -2.78 10.17 -2.16
C ASP A 176 -1.72 9.36 -1.44
N TYR A 177 -1.11 9.96 -0.43
CA TYR A 177 -0.39 9.19 0.57
C TYR A 177 -1.40 8.36 1.35
N ASP A 178 -1.21 7.05 1.32
CA ASP A 178 -1.83 6.16 2.29
C ASP A 178 -1.04 6.18 3.60
N HIS A 179 -1.75 5.89 4.69
CA HIS A 179 -1.13 5.61 5.98
C HIS A 179 -1.03 4.10 6.18
N TRP A 180 0.20 3.58 6.23
CA TRP A 180 0.42 2.14 6.36
C TRP A 180 -0.34 1.57 7.57
N LEU A 181 -0.15 2.19 8.73
CA LEU A 181 -1.01 2.14 9.91
C LEU A 181 -2.09 3.21 9.77
N TYR A 182 -3.32 2.81 9.45
CA TYR A 182 -4.36 3.75 9.07
C TYR A 182 -4.69 4.75 10.20
N LYS A 183 -4.65 6.03 9.83
CA LYS A 183 -4.73 7.18 10.74
C LYS A 183 -5.97 7.26 11.64
N SER A 184 -7.05 6.54 11.31
CA SER A 184 -8.27 6.54 12.14
C SER A 184 -8.14 5.69 13.41
N LYS A 185 -7.37 4.59 13.35
CA LYS A 185 -7.03 3.76 14.52
C LYS A 185 -5.72 4.20 15.17
N TYR A 186 -4.77 4.66 14.36
CA TYR A 186 -3.44 5.08 14.81
C TYR A 186 -3.17 6.58 14.58
N PRO A 187 -3.99 7.50 15.14
CA PRO A 187 -3.85 8.93 14.88
C PRO A 187 -2.54 9.52 15.39
N ILE A 188 -1.94 8.92 16.42
CA ILE A 188 -0.66 9.37 16.99
C ILE A 188 0.50 9.26 15.97
N TYR A 189 0.39 8.35 15.01
CA TYR A 189 1.36 8.17 13.91
C TYR A 189 0.92 8.84 12.60
N ALA A 190 -0.12 9.70 12.62
CA ALA A 190 -0.67 10.29 11.40
C ALA A 190 0.31 11.22 10.66
N VAL A 191 1.27 11.82 11.37
CA VAL A 191 2.31 12.67 10.77
C VAL A 191 3.67 11.99 10.66
N ASN A 192 3.80 10.75 11.15
CA ASN A 192 5.04 9.99 11.03
C ASN A 192 5.27 9.65 9.55
N PHE A 193 6.28 10.25 8.93
CA PHE A 193 6.60 10.00 7.51
C PHE A 193 7.00 8.55 7.22
N SER A 194 7.51 7.81 8.20
CA SER A 194 7.72 6.35 8.07
C SER A 194 6.43 5.57 7.94
N ASN A 195 5.28 6.17 8.29
CA ASN A 195 3.94 5.62 8.15
C ASN A 195 3.25 6.05 6.83
N LEU A 196 3.86 6.94 6.04
CA LEU A 196 3.26 7.49 4.82
C LEU A 196 3.81 6.80 3.57
N VAL A 197 2.91 6.34 2.71
CA VAL A 197 3.29 5.54 1.53
C VAL A 197 2.46 5.96 0.32
N PRO A 198 3.09 6.44 -0.76
CA PRO A 198 2.40 6.64 -2.03
C PRO A 198 1.81 5.33 -2.56
N MET A 199 0.52 5.35 -2.84
CA MET A 199 -0.25 4.16 -3.20
C MET A 199 -1.27 4.51 -4.27
N CYS A 200 -1.43 3.67 -5.30
CA CYS A 200 -2.45 3.95 -6.32
C CYS A 200 -3.86 4.01 -5.72
N ASP A 201 -4.71 4.84 -6.32
CA ASP A 201 -6.11 5.06 -5.92
C ASP A 201 -6.88 3.75 -5.67
N LYS A 202 -6.74 2.75 -6.55
CA LYS A 202 -7.44 1.46 -6.42
C LYS A 202 -6.97 0.59 -5.27
N CYS A 203 -5.76 0.80 -4.77
CA CYS A 203 -5.29 0.12 -3.56
C CYS A 203 -5.65 0.91 -2.31
N ASN A 204 -5.58 2.25 -2.37
CA ASN A 204 -5.84 3.13 -1.25
C ASN A 204 -7.34 3.23 -0.89
N GLN A 205 -8.24 3.01 -1.86
CA GLN A 205 -9.68 3.15 -1.65
C GLN A 205 -10.27 2.25 -0.52
N GLY A 206 -11.40 2.69 0.02
CA GLY A 206 -12.21 1.92 0.96
C GLY A 206 -12.61 0.56 0.39
N GLY A 207 -12.51 -0.48 1.21
CA GLY A 207 -12.78 -1.86 0.80
C GLY A 207 -11.63 -2.55 0.05
N VAL A 208 -10.47 -1.91 -0.12
CA VAL A 208 -9.19 -2.61 -0.41
C VAL A 208 -8.28 -2.40 0.79
N LYS A 209 -7.24 -1.55 0.72
CA LYS A 209 -6.48 -1.21 1.91
C LYS A 209 -7.31 -0.31 2.81
N GLY A 210 -7.59 0.93 2.43
CA GLY A 210 -8.41 1.87 3.21
C GLY A 210 -8.18 1.81 4.72
N THR A 211 -9.10 1.20 5.45
CA THR A 211 -9.05 1.04 6.93
C THR A 211 -8.64 -0.35 7.41
N ALA A 212 -8.20 -1.24 6.53
CA ALA A 212 -7.68 -2.55 6.89
C ALA A 212 -6.44 -2.40 7.77
N ASP A 213 -6.42 -3.12 8.89
CA ASP A 213 -5.28 -3.13 9.79
C ASP A 213 -4.20 -4.07 9.25
N VAL A 214 -2.98 -3.57 9.16
CA VAL A 214 -1.82 -4.38 8.75
C VAL A 214 -1.21 -5.12 9.94
N LEU A 215 -1.41 -4.64 11.17
CA LEU A 215 -0.80 -5.20 12.39
C LEU A 215 -1.68 -6.20 13.12
N HIS A 216 -2.99 -6.20 12.84
CA HIS A 216 -3.96 -7.07 13.50
C HIS A 216 -4.93 -7.69 12.51
N ASN A 217 -5.38 -8.90 12.80
CA ASN A 217 -6.57 -9.48 12.17
C ASN A 217 -7.85 -8.83 12.74
N ASP A 218 -8.99 -9.12 12.12
CA ASP A 218 -10.29 -8.59 12.55
C ASP A 218 -10.69 -9.03 13.98
N ASP A 219 -10.13 -10.16 14.46
CA ASP A 219 -10.30 -10.65 15.82
C ASP A 219 -9.36 -9.99 16.85
N GLY A 220 -8.52 -9.04 16.41
CA GLY A 220 -7.55 -8.35 17.25
C GLY A 220 -6.24 -9.10 17.48
N THR A 221 -6.03 -10.27 16.89
CA THR A 221 -4.76 -11.00 17.00
C THR A 221 -3.65 -10.29 16.22
N ARG A 222 -2.45 -10.17 16.81
CA ARG A 222 -1.27 -9.60 16.14
C ARG A 222 -0.82 -10.47 14.98
N ARG A 223 -0.42 -9.81 13.90
CA ARG A 223 0.16 -10.46 12.72
C ARG A 223 1.34 -9.69 12.15
N GLU A 224 2.19 -10.40 11.42
CA GLU A 224 3.30 -9.78 10.68
C GLU A 224 2.81 -9.16 9.37
N SER A 225 3.44 -8.08 8.95
CA SER A 225 3.15 -7.42 7.67
C SER A 225 4.41 -6.96 6.96
N PHE A 226 4.34 -6.76 5.65
CA PHE A 226 5.43 -6.09 4.96
C PHE A 226 5.53 -4.64 5.43
N TYR A 227 6.74 -4.14 5.63
CA TYR A 227 6.98 -2.70 5.62
C TYR A 227 7.30 -2.26 4.18
N PRO A 228 6.58 -1.29 3.58
CA PRO A 228 6.71 -1.00 2.14
C PRO A 228 8.10 -0.58 1.68
N TYR A 229 8.90 -0.04 2.59
CA TYR A 229 10.26 0.41 2.33
C TYR A 229 11.34 -0.60 2.76
N GLU A 230 10.94 -1.78 3.24
CA GLU A 230 11.85 -2.88 3.55
C GLU A 230 12.08 -3.75 2.31
N SER A 231 13.35 -4.14 2.11
CA SER A 231 13.73 -5.12 1.08
C SER A 231 13.03 -6.45 1.36
N ASN A 232 12.25 -6.92 0.39
CA ASN A 232 11.66 -8.25 0.39
C ASN A 232 12.04 -8.98 -0.90
N GLN A 233 12.03 -10.32 -0.84
CA GLN A 233 12.30 -11.15 -2.03
C GLN A 233 11.10 -11.19 -2.99
N GLY A 234 9.96 -10.65 -2.58
CA GLY A 234 8.76 -10.59 -3.36
C GLY A 234 8.03 -11.93 -3.43
N VAL A 235 7.09 -12.06 -4.37
CA VAL A 235 6.22 -13.23 -4.47
C VAL A 235 6.37 -13.92 -5.82
N ARG A 236 6.25 -15.24 -5.81
CA ARG A 236 6.02 -16.06 -7.01
C ARG A 236 4.52 -16.31 -7.14
N LEU A 237 4.01 -16.10 -8.34
CA LEU A 237 2.62 -16.38 -8.70
C LEU A 237 2.57 -17.58 -9.63
N SER A 238 1.65 -18.50 -9.37
CA SER A 238 1.27 -19.57 -10.30
C SER A 238 -0.24 -19.72 -10.37
N VAL A 239 -0.74 -20.07 -11.55
CA VAL A 239 -2.12 -20.51 -11.74
C VAL A 239 -2.10 -22.04 -11.73
N ASN A 240 -2.87 -22.65 -10.83
CA ASN A 240 -2.86 -24.10 -10.65
C ASN A 240 -4.04 -24.78 -11.33
N ASN A 241 -5.16 -24.09 -11.42
CA ASN A 241 -6.37 -24.63 -12.02
C ASN A 241 -7.26 -23.50 -12.54
N PHE A 242 -8.14 -23.83 -13.48
CA PHE A 242 -9.23 -22.97 -13.90
C PHE A 242 -10.55 -23.75 -13.81
N SER A 243 -11.52 -23.16 -13.14
CA SER A 243 -12.91 -23.64 -13.09
C SER A 243 -13.76 -22.72 -13.97
N ASP A 244 -14.38 -23.30 -15.00
CA ASP A 244 -15.36 -22.58 -15.81
C ASP A 244 -16.58 -22.17 -14.97
N VAL A 245 -17.25 -21.07 -15.36
CA VAL A 245 -18.44 -20.56 -14.67
C VAL A 245 -19.54 -21.62 -14.51
N GLY A 246 -19.66 -22.56 -15.46
CA GLY A 246 -20.62 -23.66 -15.38
C GLY A 246 -20.32 -24.67 -14.27
N SER A 247 -19.08 -24.71 -13.77
CA SER A 247 -18.63 -25.62 -12.70
C SER A 247 -18.64 -24.97 -11.32
N LEU A 248 -18.97 -23.68 -11.23
CA LEU A 248 -19.03 -22.93 -9.98
C LEU A 248 -20.39 -23.06 -9.28
N SER A 249 -20.41 -22.96 -7.95
CA SER A 249 -21.65 -22.76 -7.19
C SER A 249 -22.25 -21.37 -7.46
N ASP A 250 -23.52 -21.15 -7.13
CA ASP A 250 -24.18 -19.86 -7.40
C ASP A 250 -23.54 -18.70 -6.63
N GLU A 251 -23.07 -18.96 -5.41
CA GLU A 251 -22.34 -17.98 -4.59
C GLU A 251 -20.96 -17.65 -5.19
N GLU A 252 -20.28 -18.65 -5.75
CA GLU A 252 -19.02 -18.44 -6.47
C GLU A 252 -19.22 -17.70 -7.79
N LYS A 253 -20.32 -17.92 -8.51
CA LYS A 253 -20.63 -17.20 -9.76
C LYS A 253 -20.85 -15.71 -9.52
N GLU A 254 -21.47 -15.33 -8.41
CA GLU A 254 -21.60 -13.91 -8.03
C GLU A 254 -20.23 -13.25 -7.86
N LYS A 255 -19.27 -13.97 -7.26
CA LYS A 255 -17.91 -13.49 -7.03
C LYS A 255 -17.00 -13.57 -8.27
N TYR A 256 -17.22 -14.58 -9.11
CA TYR A 256 -16.39 -14.95 -10.26
C TYR A 256 -17.24 -15.21 -11.52
N PRO A 257 -17.87 -14.17 -12.09
CA PRO A 257 -18.86 -14.32 -13.17
C PRO A 257 -18.27 -14.82 -14.51
N TYR A 258 -16.94 -14.91 -14.61
CA TYR A 258 -16.20 -15.31 -15.80
C TYR A 258 -15.33 -16.56 -15.58
N GLY A 259 -15.63 -17.33 -14.55
CA GLY A 259 -14.81 -18.46 -14.11
C GLY A 259 -13.72 -18.05 -13.11
N TYR A 260 -13.12 -19.06 -12.47
CA TYR A 260 -12.20 -18.91 -11.35
C TYR A 260 -10.85 -19.57 -11.65
N TYR A 261 -9.80 -18.76 -11.62
CA TYR A 261 -8.42 -19.22 -11.57
C TYR A 261 -7.97 -19.47 -10.12
N LYS A 262 -7.59 -20.71 -9.79
CA LYS A 262 -6.95 -21.03 -8.52
C LYS A 262 -5.50 -20.55 -8.55
N LEU A 263 -5.22 -19.50 -7.78
CA LEU A 263 -3.91 -18.84 -7.73
C LEU A 263 -3.14 -19.27 -6.48
N ASP A 264 -1.87 -19.64 -6.68
CA ASP A 264 -0.90 -19.71 -5.60
C ASP A 264 -0.01 -18.48 -5.66
N VAL A 265 -0.08 -17.67 -4.60
CA VAL A 265 0.84 -16.56 -4.38
C VAL A 265 1.72 -16.92 -3.20
N VAL A 266 2.96 -17.29 -3.47
CA VAL A 266 3.90 -17.76 -2.45
C VAL A 266 5.06 -16.80 -2.31
N GLN A 267 5.52 -16.64 -1.09
CA GLN A 267 6.77 -15.96 -0.75
C GLN A 267 7.95 -16.63 -1.45
N GLN A 268 8.91 -15.82 -1.91
CA GLN A 268 10.21 -16.35 -2.35
C GLN A 268 11.10 -16.69 -1.14
N ASP A 269 11.00 -15.92 -0.06
CA ASP A 269 11.64 -16.22 1.21
C ASP A 269 10.62 -16.85 2.18
N PRO A 270 10.81 -18.11 2.61
CA PRO A 270 9.89 -18.79 3.51
C PRO A 270 9.59 -18.04 4.82
N THR A 271 10.48 -17.18 5.30
CA THR A 271 10.23 -16.39 6.52
C THR A 271 9.21 -15.27 6.32
N GLU A 272 8.82 -14.97 5.07
CA GLU A 272 7.83 -13.93 4.74
C GLU A 272 6.40 -14.47 4.60
N ALA A 273 6.15 -15.74 4.96
CA ALA A 273 4.85 -16.40 4.73
C ALA A 273 3.67 -15.62 5.35
N GLU A 274 3.78 -15.22 6.63
CA GLU A 274 2.73 -14.47 7.31
C GLU A 274 2.55 -13.06 6.70
N LYS A 275 3.64 -12.39 6.34
CA LYS A 275 3.60 -11.10 5.64
C LYS A 275 2.86 -11.19 4.30
N VAL A 276 3.04 -12.28 3.56
CA VAL A 276 2.32 -12.55 2.29
C VAL A 276 0.83 -12.76 2.53
N GLU A 277 0.42 -13.52 3.54
CA GLU A 277 -0.99 -13.69 3.87
C GLU A 277 -1.65 -12.37 4.30
N THR A 278 -0.95 -11.58 5.12
CA THR A 278 -1.37 -10.23 5.49
C THR A 278 -1.57 -9.34 4.26
N TRP A 279 -0.62 -9.35 3.32
CA TRP A 279 -0.71 -8.59 2.07
C TRP A 279 -1.87 -9.08 1.17
N LYS A 280 -2.05 -10.40 1.04
CA LYS A 280 -3.18 -10.97 0.28
C LYS A 280 -4.53 -10.51 0.84
N SER A 281 -4.67 -10.55 2.16
CA SER A 281 -5.86 -10.12 2.90
C SER A 281 -6.11 -8.62 2.71
N VAL A 282 -5.14 -7.76 3.04
CA VAL A 282 -5.28 -6.29 2.99
C VAL A 282 -5.57 -5.78 1.58
N PHE A 283 -4.91 -6.34 0.57
CA PHE A 283 -5.05 -5.85 -0.80
C PHE A 283 -6.02 -6.66 -1.65
N LYS A 284 -6.71 -7.64 -1.05
CA LYS A 284 -7.67 -8.53 -1.71
C LYS A 284 -7.09 -9.16 -2.98
N ILE A 285 -5.85 -9.64 -2.89
CA ILE A 285 -5.04 -10.05 -4.05
C ILE A 285 -5.72 -11.16 -4.84
N GLU A 286 -6.25 -12.19 -4.16
CA GLU A 286 -6.89 -13.32 -4.83
C GLU A 286 -8.06 -12.88 -5.71
N THR A 287 -9.03 -12.15 -5.14
CA THR A 287 -10.19 -11.65 -5.88
C THR A 287 -9.77 -10.74 -7.04
N ARG A 288 -8.82 -9.82 -6.81
CA ARG A 288 -8.41 -8.85 -7.82
C ARG A 288 -7.61 -9.49 -8.96
N PHE A 289 -6.74 -10.43 -8.67
CA PHE A 289 -5.95 -11.13 -9.69
C PHE A 289 -6.82 -12.06 -10.51
N ASN A 290 -7.76 -12.74 -9.86
CA ASN A 290 -8.74 -13.58 -10.54
C ASN A 290 -9.62 -12.74 -11.49
N SER A 291 -10.19 -11.63 -10.99
CA SER A 291 -10.96 -10.69 -11.81
C SER A 291 -10.13 -10.12 -12.98
N TYR A 292 -8.86 -9.80 -12.76
CA TYR A 292 -7.95 -9.35 -13.82
C TYR A 292 -7.77 -10.42 -14.89
N LEU A 293 -7.40 -11.65 -14.51
CA LEU A 293 -7.21 -12.76 -15.46
C LEU A 293 -8.45 -13.02 -16.31
N SER A 294 -9.62 -13.07 -15.68
CA SER A 294 -10.85 -13.39 -16.40
C SER A 294 -11.32 -12.26 -17.33
N SER A 295 -10.88 -11.02 -17.12
CA SER A 295 -11.22 -9.86 -17.97
C SER A 295 -10.14 -9.48 -18.99
N HIS A 296 -8.88 -9.86 -18.76
CA HIS A 296 -7.72 -9.43 -19.56
C HIS A 296 -7.05 -10.57 -20.35
N ASN A 297 -7.58 -11.81 -20.28
CA ASN A 297 -7.11 -12.91 -21.12
C ASN A 297 -7.16 -12.58 -22.63
N LYS A 298 -8.16 -11.80 -23.05
CA LYS A 298 -8.28 -11.30 -24.42
C LYS A 298 -7.13 -10.34 -24.75
N GLN A 299 -6.85 -9.37 -23.87
CA GLN A 299 -5.79 -8.39 -24.12
C GLN A 299 -4.41 -9.06 -24.28
N VAL A 300 -4.03 -9.98 -23.39
CA VAL A 300 -2.73 -10.67 -23.54
C VAL A 300 -2.67 -11.56 -24.79
N LYS A 301 -3.81 -12.06 -25.26
CA LYS A 301 -3.92 -12.77 -26.52
C LYS A 301 -3.79 -11.81 -27.71
N ASP A 302 -4.44 -10.66 -27.67
CA ASP A 302 -4.32 -9.63 -28.70
C ASP A 302 -2.86 -9.12 -28.78
N ASP A 303 -2.22 -8.79 -27.65
CA ASP A 303 -0.78 -8.45 -27.57
C ASP A 303 0.10 -9.53 -28.24
N PHE A 304 -0.26 -10.82 -28.12
CA PHE A 304 0.48 -11.91 -28.76
C PHE A 304 0.26 -11.96 -30.28
N HIS A 305 -0.98 -11.86 -30.76
CA HIS A 305 -1.31 -12.02 -32.18
C HIS A 305 -1.09 -10.75 -33.01
N GLU A 306 -1.38 -9.58 -32.44
CA GLU A 306 -1.41 -8.31 -33.14
C GLU A 306 -0.09 -7.54 -33.02
N ASP A 307 0.67 -7.74 -31.93
CA ASP A 307 1.94 -7.04 -31.71
C ASP A 307 3.14 -8.00 -31.83
N TYR A 308 3.13 -9.14 -31.13
CA TYR A 308 4.31 -10.01 -31.04
C TYR A 308 4.59 -10.82 -32.31
N LEU A 309 3.60 -11.57 -32.82
CA LEU A 309 3.81 -12.42 -33.99
C LEU A 309 4.20 -11.65 -35.28
N PRO A 310 3.63 -10.46 -35.58
CA PRO A 310 4.03 -9.70 -36.76
C PRO A 310 5.50 -9.28 -36.76
N ASP A 311 6.08 -9.01 -35.59
CA ASP A 311 7.49 -8.67 -35.43
C ASP A 311 8.43 -9.91 -35.40
N HIS A 312 7.84 -11.11 -35.38
CA HIS A 312 8.55 -12.38 -35.26
C HIS A 312 8.09 -13.40 -36.31
N ALA A 313 8.35 -13.08 -37.58
CA ALA A 313 7.97 -13.91 -38.73
C ALA A 313 8.57 -15.33 -38.72
N GLU A 314 9.62 -15.58 -37.91
CA GLU A 314 10.18 -16.92 -37.66
C GLU A 314 9.22 -17.85 -36.89
N PHE A 315 8.26 -17.30 -36.14
CA PHE A 315 7.30 -18.09 -35.37
C PHE A 315 6.07 -18.43 -36.19
N VAL A 316 6.06 -19.66 -36.72
CA VAL A 316 4.91 -20.21 -37.42
C VAL A 316 4.07 -21.03 -36.46
N LEU A 317 2.82 -20.62 -36.25
CA LEU A 317 1.85 -21.39 -35.46
C LEU A 317 1.41 -22.64 -36.23
N SER A 318 1.43 -23.78 -35.56
CA SER A 318 1.01 -25.09 -36.10
C SER A 318 0.31 -25.91 -35.00
N ASN A 319 -0.16 -27.12 -35.33
CA ASN A 319 -0.70 -28.05 -34.35
C ASN A 319 0.40 -28.78 -33.54
N ASP A 320 1.69 -28.48 -33.75
CA ASP A 320 2.76 -29.00 -32.92
C ASP A 320 2.79 -28.26 -31.58
N ILE A 321 2.33 -28.97 -30.55
CA ILE A 321 2.29 -28.49 -29.17
C ILE A 321 3.66 -28.05 -28.63
N THR A 322 4.75 -28.71 -29.02
CA THR A 322 6.09 -28.37 -28.54
C THR A 322 6.51 -27.02 -29.10
N ASN A 323 6.23 -26.81 -30.39
CA ASN A 323 6.44 -25.54 -31.06
C ASN A 323 5.59 -24.42 -30.45
N LEU A 324 4.28 -24.64 -30.25
CA LEU A 324 3.41 -23.63 -29.63
C LEU A 324 3.88 -23.24 -28.22
N ARG A 325 4.26 -24.21 -27.38
CA ARG A 325 4.83 -23.95 -26.05
C ARG A 325 6.10 -23.11 -26.12
N ALA A 326 6.98 -23.40 -27.08
CA ALA A 326 8.22 -22.64 -27.27
C ALA A 326 7.93 -21.19 -27.68
N ILE A 327 7.02 -20.96 -28.63
CA ILE A 327 6.63 -19.62 -29.10
C ILE A 327 5.99 -18.81 -27.96
N VAL A 328 5.02 -19.38 -27.24
CA VAL A 328 4.35 -18.69 -26.13
C VAL A 328 5.32 -18.41 -24.97
N SER A 329 6.26 -19.32 -24.72
CA SER A 329 7.32 -19.10 -23.72
C SER A 329 8.27 -17.96 -24.13
N ALA A 330 8.58 -17.83 -25.42
CA ALA A 330 9.37 -16.72 -25.94
C ALA A 330 8.64 -15.38 -25.76
N PHE A 331 7.34 -15.32 -26.09
CA PHE A 331 6.50 -14.14 -25.82
C PHE A 331 6.46 -13.78 -24.33
N LYS A 332 6.23 -14.76 -23.47
CA LYS A 332 6.20 -14.58 -22.00
C LYS A 332 7.46 -13.87 -21.49
N ASN A 333 8.62 -14.24 -22.02
CA ASN A 333 9.90 -13.65 -21.63
C ASN A 333 10.04 -12.18 -22.07
N GLN A 334 9.28 -11.74 -23.07
CA GLN A 334 9.25 -10.37 -23.56
C GLN A 334 8.18 -9.47 -22.92
N LEU A 335 7.27 -10.00 -22.08
CA LEU A 335 6.27 -9.20 -21.35
C LEU A 335 6.89 -8.08 -20.48
N GLY A 336 8.20 -8.13 -20.23
CA GLY A 336 8.96 -7.02 -19.69
C GLY A 336 9.05 -7.03 -18.17
N ASN A 337 9.24 -5.82 -17.62
CA ASN A 337 9.51 -5.60 -16.21
C ASN A 337 8.20 -5.26 -15.45
N PRO A 338 7.86 -5.97 -14.36
CA PRO A 338 6.64 -5.72 -13.59
C PRO A 338 6.60 -4.35 -12.89
N LYS A 339 7.74 -3.64 -12.83
CA LYS A 339 7.77 -2.25 -12.39
C LYS A 339 7.26 -1.29 -13.48
N ARG A 340 7.29 -1.68 -14.76
CA ARG A 340 7.06 -0.80 -15.93
C ARG A 340 5.76 -1.06 -16.67
N LYS A 341 5.28 -2.31 -16.71
CA LYS A 341 4.03 -2.70 -17.38
C LYS A 341 3.11 -3.39 -16.37
N THR A 342 1.83 -3.03 -16.38
CA THR A 342 0.81 -3.62 -15.49
C THR A 342 0.57 -5.08 -15.86
N GLY A 343 0.13 -5.88 -14.90
CA GLY A 343 -0.28 -7.27 -15.12
C GLY A 343 0.86 -8.26 -15.43
N VAL A 344 2.11 -7.82 -15.57
CA VAL A 344 3.23 -8.68 -16.03
C VAL A 344 3.36 -9.97 -15.23
N VAL A 345 3.34 -9.90 -13.89
CA VAL A 345 3.48 -11.10 -13.04
C VAL A 345 2.32 -12.08 -13.26
N ILE A 346 1.11 -11.54 -13.46
CA ILE A 346 -0.13 -12.29 -13.60
C ILE A 346 -0.23 -12.92 -15.00
N ASN A 347 0.10 -12.16 -16.04
CA ASN A 347 0.16 -12.64 -17.41
C ASN A 347 1.24 -13.71 -17.58
N LYS A 348 2.41 -13.55 -16.93
CA LYS A 348 3.44 -14.61 -16.93
C LYS A 348 2.92 -15.91 -16.31
N ALA A 349 2.24 -15.82 -15.16
CA ALA A 349 1.66 -16.99 -14.50
C ALA A 349 0.56 -17.67 -15.35
N TYR A 350 -0.26 -16.89 -16.05
CA TYR A 350 -1.26 -17.41 -16.98
C TYR A 350 -0.64 -18.10 -18.19
N LEU A 351 0.37 -17.49 -18.82
CA LEU A 351 1.06 -18.08 -19.97
C LEU A 351 1.77 -19.38 -19.59
N ASP A 352 2.37 -19.44 -18.39
CA ASP A 352 2.93 -20.68 -17.84
C ASP A 352 1.87 -21.76 -17.64
N PHE A 353 0.69 -21.38 -17.16
CA PHE A 353 -0.41 -22.31 -16.95
C PHE A 353 -0.97 -22.89 -18.24
N ILE A 354 -1.25 -22.07 -19.27
CA ILE A 354 -1.74 -22.60 -20.55
C ILE A 354 -0.68 -23.46 -21.25
N CYS A 355 0.61 -23.21 -21.01
CA CYS A 355 1.70 -24.05 -21.53
C CYS A 355 1.88 -25.36 -20.75
N ALA A 356 1.29 -25.51 -19.56
CA ALA A 356 1.46 -26.70 -18.75
C ALA A 356 0.79 -27.94 -19.40
N PRO A 357 1.31 -29.16 -19.15
CA PRO A 357 0.64 -30.40 -19.54
C PRO A 357 -0.79 -30.50 -18.97
N GLY A 358 -1.75 -30.91 -19.79
CA GLY A 358 -3.16 -31.01 -19.41
C GLY A 358 -4.01 -29.77 -19.75
N ASN A 359 -3.37 -28.66 -20.15
CA ASN A 359 -4.04 -27.40 -20.53
C ASN A 359 -3.99 -27.12 -22.04
N GLU A 360 -3.75 -28.15 -22.86
CA GLU A 360 -3.58 -28.04 -24.32
C GLU A 360 -4.73 -27.30 -25.00
N HIS A 361 -5.96 -27.56 -24.56
CA HIS A 361 -7.14 -26.88 -25.07
C HIS A 361 -7.04 -25.34 -24.98
N MET A 362 -6.54 -24.85 -23.85
CA MET A 362 -6.36 -23.42 -23.61
C MET A 362 -5.23 -22.85 -24.45
N LEU A 363 -4.13 -23.58 -24.60
CA LEU A 363 -3.03 -23.18 -25.48
C LEU A 363 -3.49 -23.06 -26.94
N TYR A 364 -4.21 -24.07 -27.45
CA TYR A 364 -4.75 -24.02 -28.81
C TYR A 364 -5.72 -22.86 -29.00
N THR A 365 -6.60 -22.62 -28.03
CA THR A 365 -7.51 -21.47 -28.06
C THR A 365 -6.75 -20.15 -28.02
N PHE A 366 -5.69 -20.05 -27.21
CA PHE A 366 -4.82 -18.87 -27.16
C PHE A 366 -4.13 -18.64 -28.51
N CYS A 367 -3.63 -19.69 -29.16
CA CYS A 367 -2.93 -19.63 -30.45
C CYS A 367 -3.87 -19.63 -31.69
N ASN A 368 -5.19 -19.55 -31.52
CA ASN A 368 -6.17 -19.65 -32.63
C ASN A 368 -6.04 -20.95 -33.46
N ILE A 369 -5.59 -22.05 -32.86
CA ILE A 369 -5.51 -23.36 -33.49
C ILE A 369 -6.84 -24.10 -33.33
N ASN A 370 -7.38 -24.61 -34.43
CA ASN A 370 -8.62 -25.37 -34.41
C ASN A 370 -8.40 -26.74 -33.75
N LEU A 371 -9.07 -26.97 -32.62
CA LEU A 371 -9.01 -28.22 -31.86
C LEU A 371 -9.44 -29.45 -32.67
N ALA A 372 -10.37 -29.29 -33.61
CA ALA A 372 -10.84 -30.38 -34.46
C ALA A 372 -9.79 -30.87 -35.49
N GLN A 373 -8.66 -30.16 -35.60
CA GLN A 373 -7.52 -30.50 -36.48
C GLN A 373 -6.26 -30.90 -35.69
N ALA A 374 -6.31 -30.86 -34.35
CA ALA A 374 -5.18 -31.10 -33.46
C ALA A 374 -5.33 -32.38 -32.60
N ILE A 375 -6.49 -33.03 -32.68
CA ILE A 375 -6.83 -34.37 -32.15
C ILE A 375 -7.04 -35.27 -33.37
#